data_AF-A0A8T1WP40-F1
#
_entry.id   AF-A0A8T1WP40-F1
#
_cell.length_a   1.000
_cell.length_b   1.000
_cell.length_c   1.000
_cell.angle_alpha   90.00
_cell.angle_beta   90.00
_cell.angle_gamma   90.00
#
_symmetry.space_group_name_H-M   'P 1'
#
loop_
_entity.id
_entity.type
_entity.pdbx_description
1 polymer ?
#
loop_
_entity_poly.entity_id
_entity_poly.type
_entity_poly.pdbx_seq_one_letter_code
_entity_poly.pdbx_strand_id
1 'polypeptide(L)'
;MSNIQEGTTLNLSLRLRGGGKVHGSLARAGKVKGQTPKVPKQEDSKKALTGRAKKRWQYNRRFVNVVAGMGGKKLGPNSNAAKQ
;
A
#
# COMPACT_ATOMS: atom_id res chain seq x y z
N MET A 1 59.24 13.45 21.30
CA MET A 1 58.18 12.70 22.03
C MET A 1 57.16 13.71 22.50
N SER A 2 55.90 13.55 22.12
CA SER A 2 54.82 14.54 22.26
C SER A 2 54.45 14.81 23.71
N ASN A 3 54.41 16.09 24.07
CA ASN A 3 54.29 16.62 25.43
C ASN A 3 52.81 16.84 25.82
N ILE A 4 52.08 15.74 26.02
CA ILE A 4 50.67 15.78 26.46
C ILE A 4 50.65 15.44 27.94
N GLN A 5 50.25 16.40 28.77
CA GLN A 5 50.14 16.27 30.22
C GLN A 5 48.70 15.93 30.63
N GLU A 6 48.55 15.20 31.73
CA GLU A 6 47.25 14.83 32.29
C GLU A 6 46.46 16.08 32.71
N GLY A 7 45.20 16.19 32.27
CA GLY A 7 44.36 17.38 32.50
C GLY A 7 44.46 18.48 31.44
N THR A 8 45.24 18.29 30.37
CA THR A 8 45.27 19.24 29.25
C THR A 8 43.96 19.23 28.45
N THR A 9 43.39 20.41 28.21
CA THR A 9 42.16 20.55 27.41
C THR A 9 42.50 20.55 25.93
N LEU A 10 42.08 19.52 25.20
CA LEU A 10 42.24 19.43 23.75
C LEU A 10 41.00 19.98 23.05
N ASN A 11 41.19 20.96 22.15
CA ASN A 11 40.10 21.52 21.36
C ASN A 11 39.97 20.77 20.03
N LEU A 12 38.92 19.96 19.90
CA LEU A 12 38.72 19.05 18.77
C LEU A 12 37.57 19.56 17.89
N SER A 13 37.89 20.22 16.79
CA SER A 13 36.90 20.60 15.76
C SER A 13 36.69 19.47 14.76
N LEU A 14 35.88 18.48 15.13
CA LEU A 14 35.56 17.34 14.26
C LEU A 14 34.26 17.60 13.48
N ARG A 15 34.29 17.36 12.16
CA ARG A 15 33.10 17.42 11.30
C ARG A 15 32.24 16.16 11.53
N LEU A 16 30.97 16.33 11.91
CA LEU A 16 30.03 15.21 12.07
C LEU A 16 29.83 14.49 10.71
N ARG A 17 30.42 13.31 10.53
CA ARG A 17 30.15 12.45 9.36
C ARG A 17 28.85 11.69 9.60
N GLY A 18 27.72 12.32 9.28
CA GLY A 18 26.42 11.68 9.46
C GLY A 18 25.18 12.40 8.92
N GLY A 19 25.30 13.64 8.45
CA GLY A 19 24.18 14.38 7.87
C GLY A 19 23.99 15.71 8.57
N GLY A 20 23.98 16.79 7.78
CA GLY A 20 23.69 18.13 8.26
C GLY A 20 22.19 18.36 8.53
N LYS A 21 21.80 19.62 8.67
CA LYS A 21 20.41 20.06 8.76
C LYS A 21 19.59 19.41 7.63
N VAL A 22 18.61 18.59 7.99
CA VAL A 22 17.72 17.92 7.04
C VAL A 22 16.59 18.89 6.66
N HIS A 23 16.35 19.08 5.35
CA HIS A 23 15.22 19.86 4.85
C HIS A 23 13.98 18.98 4.66
N GLY A 24 12.81 19.51 5.04
CA GLY A 24 11.54 18.78 4.99
C GLY A 24 11.06 18.41 6.40
N SER A 25 10.02 19.10 6.87
CA SER A 25 9.39 18.81 8.16
C SER A 25 8.56 17.54 8.10
N LEU A 26 8.61 16.72 9.16
CA LEU A 26 7.72 15.57 9.35
C LEU A 26 6.27 15.95 9.71
N ALA A 27 5.95 17.25 9.80
CA ALA A 27 4.66 17.78 10.24
C ALA A 27 3.43 17.28 9.45
N ARG A 28 3.62 16.76 8.23
CA ARG A 28 2.53 16.24 7.38
C ARG A 28 2.43 14.72 7.37
N ALA A 29 3.23 14.02 8.17
CA ALA A 29 3.18 12.57 8.25
C ALA A 29 1.79 12.12 8.73
N GLY A 30 1.14 11.23 7.96
CA GLY A 30 -0.17 10.68 8.33
C GLY A 30 -1.38 11.59 8.12
N LYS A 31 -1.22 12.84 7.63
CA LYS A 31 -2.32 13.80 7.44
C LYS A 31 -3.55 13.19 6.75
N VAL A 32 -3.33 12.51 5.62
CA VAL A 32 -4.41 11.94 4.81
C VAL A 32 -5.08 10.74 5.51
N LYS A 33 -4.30 9.92 6.22
CA LYS A 33 -4.81 8.76 6.96
C LYS A 33 -5.70 9.15 8.15
N GLY A 34 -5.43 10.30 8.76
CA GLY A 34 -6.27 10.86 9.84
C GLY A 34 -7.50 11.62 9.33
N GLN A 35 -7.43 12.21 8.13
CA GLN A 35 -8.54 12.94 7.54
C GLN A 35 -9.62 12.00 6.97
N THR A 36 -9.26 10.81 6.50
CA THR A 36 -10.22 9.86 5.92
C THR A 36 -11.02 9.15 7.02
N PRO A 37 -12.36 9.06 6.89
CA PRO A 37 -13.18 8.31 7.85
C PRO A 37 -12.77 6.84 7.85
N LYS A 38 -12.67 6.24 9.04
CA LYS A 38 -12.34 4.83 9.18
C LYS A 38 -13.57 3.96 8.92
N VAL A 39 -13.74 3.54 7.66
CA VAL A 39 -14.84 2.65 7.27
C VAL A 39 -14.56 1.22 7.80
N PRO A 40 -15.46 0.63 8.60
CA PRO A 40 -15.35 -0.77 9.02
C PRO A 40 -15.53 -1.70 7.81
N LYS A 41 -14.90 -2.87 7.86
CA LYS A 41 -15.15 -3.89 6.83
C LYS A 41 -16.58 -4.40 7.00
N GLN A 42 -17.31 -4.52 5.90
CA GLN A 42 -18.58 -5.24 5.91
C GLN A 42 -18.30 -6.71 6.22
N GLU A 43 -19.18 -7.33 7.00
CA GLU A 43 -19.09 -8.76 7.27
C GLU A 43 -19.50 -9.54 6.03
N ASP A 44 -18.54 -10.19 5.38
CA ASP A 44 -18.84 -11.11 4.30
C ASP A 44 -19.54 -12.35 4.88
N SER A 45 -20.81 -12.54 4.55
CA SER A 45 -21.63 -13.68 4.98
C SER A 45 -21.03 -15.06 4.63
N LYS A 46 -20.08 -15.13 3.68
CA LYS A 46 -19.45 -16.38 3.24
C LYS A 46 -17.96 -16.20 3.00
N LYS A 47 -17.16 -17.16 3.49
CA LYS A 47 -15.73 -17.22 3.19
C LYS A 47 -15.51 -17.36 1.68
N ALA A 48 -14.58 -16.59 1.13
CA ALA A 48 -14.22 -16.69 -0.28
C ALA A 48 -13.72 -18.12 -0.62
N LEU A 49 -14.20 -18.67 -1.73
CA LEU A 49 -13.73 -19.96 -2.27
C LEU A 49 -12.22 -19.89 -2.53
N THR A 50 -11.48 -20.94 -2.16
CA THR A 50 -10.03 -21.07 -2.38
C THR A 50 -9.68 -22.32 -3.22
N GLY A 51 -8.43 -22.38 -3.69
CA GLY A 51 -7.88 -23.56 -4.38
C GLY A 51 -8.65 -24.01 -5.62
N ARG A 52 -8.84 -25.34 -5.73
CA ARG A 52 -9.52 -25.98 -6.86
C ARG A 52 -10.96 -25.51 -7.04
N ALA A 53 -11.68 -25.28 -5.94
CA ALA A 53 -13.05 -24.78 -5.97
C ALA A 53 -13.12 -23.38 -6.62
N LYS A 54 -12.19 -22.48 -6.25
CA LYS A 54 -12.08 -21.14 -6.86
C LYS A 54 -11.80 -21.22 -8.36
N LYS A 55 -10.89 -22.11 -8.77
CA LYS A 55 -10.54 -22.30 -10.19
C LYS A 55 -11.74 -22.80 -11.00
N ARG A 56 -12.49 -23.79 -10.49
CA ARG A 56 -13.74 -24.27 -11.13
C ARG A 56 -14.76 -23.15 -11.29
N TRP A 57 -14.98 -22.37 -10.23
CA TRP A 57 -15.91 -21.26 -10.27
C TRP A 57 -15.49 -20.16 -11.25
N GLN A 58 -14.20 -19.83 -11.32
CA GLN A 58 -13.66 -18.86 -12.29
C GLN A 58 -13.84 -19.36 -13.74
N TYR A 59 -13.59 -20.64 -14.01
CA TYR A 59 -13.78 -21.24 -15.33
C TYR A 59 -15.25 -21.16 -15.75
N ASN A 60 -16.17 -21.62 -14.89
CA ASN A 60 -17.60 -21.56 -15.18
C ASN A 60 -18.06 -20.12 -15.44
N ARG A 61 -17.62 -19.16 -14.62
CA ARG A 61 -17.95 -17.74 -14.80
C ARG A 61 -17.40 -17.16 -16.11
N ARG A 62 -16.20 -17.56 -16.57
CA ARG A 62 -15.51 -16.95 -17.71
C ARG A 62 -15.82 -17.60 -19.06
N PHE A 63 -16.18 -18.88 -19.06
CA PHE A 63 -16.28 -19.66 -20.29
C PHE A 63 -17.62 -20.35 -20.45
N VAL A 64 -18.19 -20.93 -19.39
CA VAL A 64 -19.45 -21.69 -19.47
C VAL A 64 -20.67 -20.78 -19.40
N ASN A 65 -20.66 -19.83 -18.45
CA ASN A 65 -21.80 -18.96 -18.17
C ASN A 65 -21.74 -17.63 -18.95
N VAL A 66 -20.75 -17.44 -19.84
CA VAL A 66 -20.65 -16.24 -20.67
C VAL A 66 -21.48 -16.46 -21.93
N VAL A 67 -22.77 -16.20 -21.85
CA VAL A 67 -23.61 -15.98 -23.03
C VAL A 67 -23.75 -14.47 -23.19
N ALA A 68 -22.92 -13.87 -24.05
CA ALA A 68 -23.29 -12.58 -24.62
C ALA A 68 -24.44 -12.90 -25.57
N GLY A 69 -25.66 -12.47 -25.26
CA GLY A 69 -26.80 -12.60 -26.17
C GLY A 69 -26.43 -12.08 -27.56
N MET A 70 -27.12 -12.55 -28.60
CA MET A 70 -26.88 -12.14 -29.98
C MET A 70 -26.85 -10.60 -30.08
N GLY A 71 -25.69 -10.02 -30.41
CA GLY A 71 -25.48 -8.56 -30.50
C GLY A 71 -25.05 -7.83 -29.22
N GLY A 72 -24.88 -8.52 -28.08
CA GLY A 72 -24.44 -7.91 -26.82
C GLY A 72 -22.92 -7.65 -26.77
N LYS A 73 -22.52 -6.42 -26.40
CA LYS A 73 -21.10 -6.08 -26.18
C LYS A 73 -20.56 -6.84 -24.97
N LYS A 74 -19.37 -7.45 -25.09
CA LYS A 74 -18.69 -8.11 -23.97
C LYS A 74 -18.32 -7.07 -22.90
N LEU A 75 -19.03 -7.10 -21.77
CA LEU A 75 -18.77 -6.24 -20.61
C LEU A 75 -17.63 -6.82 -19.75
N GLY A 76 -16.81 -5.93 -19.19
CA GLY A 76 -15.74 -6.31 -18.26
C GLY A 76 -16.29 -6.80 -16.91
N PRO A 77 -15.53 -7.63 -16.17
CA PRO A 77 -15.99 -8.25 -14.93
C PRO A 77 -16.27 -7.28 -13.76
N ASN A 78 -15.79 -6.04 -13.85
CA ASN A 78 -16.02 -4.98 -12.87
C ASN A 78 -16.59 -3.72 -13.56
N SER A 79 -17.51 -3.92 -14.51
CA SER A 79 -18.23 -2.82 -15.13
C SER A 79 -19.39 -2.39 -14.22
N ASN A 80 -19.36 -1.14 -13.78
CA ASN A 80 -20.45 -0.52 -13.02
C ASN A 80 -21.47 0.18 -13.94
N ALA A 81 -21.47 -0.13 -15.24
CA ALA A 81 -22.47 0.41 -16.16
C ALA A 81 -23.87 -0.08 -15.75
N ALA A 82 -24.85 0.83 -15.78
CA ALA A 82 -26.24 0.44 -15.61
C ALA A 82 -26.60 -0.58 -16.69
N LYS A 83 -27.04 -1.76 -16.29
CA LYS A 83 -27.64 -2.72 -17.21
C LYS A 83 -29.00 -2.13 -17.59
N GLN A 84 -29.17 -1.75 -18.85
CA GLN A 84 -30.49 -1.42 -19.41
C GLN A 84 -31.31 -2.69 -19.57
#